data_AF-A0A517RPH2-F1
#
_entry.id   AF-A0A517RPH2-F1
#
_cell.length_a   1.000
_cell.length_b   1.000
_cell.length_c   1.000
_cell.angle_alpha   90.00
_cell.angle_beta   90.00
_cell.angle_gamma   90.00
#
_symmetry.space_group_name_H-M   'P 1'
#
loop_
_entity.id
_entity.type
_entity.pdbx_description
1 polymer ?
#
loop_
_entity_poly.entity_id
_entity_poly.type
_entity_poly.pdbx_seq_one_letter_code
_entity_poly.pdbx_strand_id
1 'polypeptide(L)'
;MLIHRVLLISLLCTLGCSSQSQPTGTEQERAESAAVPAVSQKIPSESYEEILYELGAFPVSKLTKRYWNNGHPGEVFSKGKREDVHGWLPPFWVRTDSYLTQSEKTHFGIPKAPLSYERYISFLDVETYQQTEDPLLFAIIQFTLDELHRRKIKIKNPEDLLKVYHAKMGLDNKVLWLLKRRELIDGPMIAVLYRQYQDPLLFRFLVPPEQGQDDYKAFLEELLVNPKLDTMQSFAVFTQLYQVDKPTHLAGYKNFIFKNVAQVPDWLDRSQMYAALIGIGDRESVNAVNHALLNDPTAQVREFLLRELKRQDQVVKYIDTIHLLSQRKGQKCVREIVPNGPGFHPDENILADSLKTYLNWAKEKQNLSPKAKQKILASLQAISNDASNSFEPRSYKPGEDRFEANKPSQGQ
;
A
#
# COMPACT_ATOMS: atom_id res chain seq x y z
N MET A 1 46.90 1.76 27.50
CA MET A 1 48.25 1.18 27.58
C MET A 1 48.13 -0.33 27.49
N LEU A 2 48.84 -0.92 26.52
CA LEU A 2 49.41 -2.28 26.42
C LEU A 2 48.59 -3.51 26.86
N ILE A 3 48.59 -4.68 26.19
CA ILE A 3 49.14 -5.19 24.93
C ILE A 3 48.54 -6.62 24.76
N HIS A 4 48.15 -6.94 23.52
CA HIS A 4 48.21 -8.22 22.79
C HIS A 4 47.78 -9.56 23.44
N ARG A 5 46.95 -10.30 22.68
CA ARG A 5 47.40 -11.54 22.01
C ARG A 5 46.59 -11.83 20.74
N VAL A 6 47.30 -11.77 19.63
CA VAL A 6 46.94 -12.21 18.27
C VAL A 6 47.19 -13.71 18.18
N LEU A 7 46.33 -14.45 17.47
CA LEU A 7 46.81 -15.56 16.64
C LEU A 7 45.88 -15.74 15.43
N LEU A 8 46.30 -15.16 14.30
CA LEU A 8 45.90 -15.54 12.95
C LEU A 8 46.66 -16.83 12.60
N ILE A 9 45.96 -17.81 12.03
CA ILE A 9 46.58 -18.89 11.25
C ILE A 9 45.97 -18.84 9.85
N SER A 10 46.74 -18.28 8.92
CA SER A 10 46.60 -18.51 7.48
C SER A 10 47.60 -19.60 7.10
N LEU A 11 47.15 -20.68 6.48
CA LEU A 11 48.03 -21.61 5.76
C LEU A 11 47.43 -21.92 4.40
N LEU A 12 47.94 -21.21 3.39
CA LEU A 12 47.90 -21.57 1.99
C LEU A 12 49.04 -22.56 1.73
N CYS A 13 48.71 -23.73 1.18
CA CYS A 13 49.69 -24.62 0.54
C CYS A 13 49.32 -24.75 -0.93
N THR A 14 50.17 -24.22 -1.80
CA THR A 14 50.27 -24.52 -3.22
C THR A 14 51.61 -25.21 -3.48
N LEU A 15 51.60 -26.33 -4.22
CA LEU A 15 52.67 -26.96 -5.02
C LEU A 15 51.97 -28.14 -5.75
N GLY A 16 52.13 -28.48 -7.02
CA GLY A 16 52.89 -28.05 -8.21
C GLY A 16 52.11 -28.58 -9.44
N CYS A 17 52.44 -28.37 -10.72
CA CYS A 17 53.69 -28.30 -11.49
C CYS A 17 53.38 -27.54 -12.80
N SER A 18 54.03 -26.42 -13.12
CA SER A 18 55.29 -26.27 -13.89
C SER A 18 55.25 -26.70 -15.36
N SER A 19 55.34 -25.72 -16.26
CA SER A 19 56.21 -25.73 -17.45
C SER A 19 56.57 -24.29 -17.82
N GLN A 20 57.88 -24.01 -17.83
CA GLN A 20 58.54 -22.73 -18.07
C GLN A 20 58.71 -22.43 -19.56
N SER A 21 58.72 -21.15 -19.93
CA SER A 21 59.82 -20.53 -20.70
C SER A 21 59.71 -19.00 -20.70
N GLN A 22 60.83 -18.34 -20.44
CA GLN A 22 61.06 -16.90 -20.22
C GLN A 22 60.91 -16.02 -21.47
N PRO A 23 60.84 -14.67 -21.31
CA PRO A 23 60.72 -13.71 -22.39
C PRO A 23 62.10 -13.15 -22.82
N THR A 24 62.31 -13.03 -24.14
CA THR A 24 63.33 -12.14 -24.73
C THR A 24 62.76 -11.55 -26.00
N GLY A 25 62.75 -10.22 -26.09
CA GLY A 25 62.06 -9.49 -27.14
C GLY A 25 62.72 -9.57 -28.52
N THR A 26 61.93 -9.27 -29.55
CA THR A 26 62.28 -8.45 -30.71
C THR A 26 61.02 -8.21 -31.54
N GLU A 27 61.10 -7.17 -32.37
CA GLU A 27 60.04 -6.54 -33.16
C GLU A 27 59.36 -7.44 -34.20
N GLN A 28 58.19 -6.94 -34.65
CA GLN A 28 57.68 -7.02 -36.03
C GLN A 28 56.90 -8.27 -36.51
N GLU A 29 55.62 -7.99 -36.86
CA GLU A 29 54.86 -8.44 -38.06
C GLU A 29 53.44 -8.98 -37.81
N ARG A 30 52.47 -8.12 -38.18
CA ARG A 30 51.19 -8.34 -38.88
C ARG A 30 50.49 -9.71 -38.73
N ALA A 31 49.23 -9.70 -38.30
CA ALA A 31 48.04 -9.68 -39.18
C ALA A 31 46.77 -10.21 -38.48
N GLU A 32 45.65 -9.51 -38.75
CA GLU A 32 44.30 -10.06 -38.87
C GLU A 32 43.65 -10.76 -37.67
N SER A 33 43.08 -9.95 -36.76
CA SER A 33 41.92 -10.37 -35.97
C SER A 33 40.65 -10.02 -36.74
N ALA A 34 39.99 -11.05 -37.27
CA ALA A 34 38.66 -10.97 -37.86
C ALA A 34 37.66 -10.32 -36.88
N ALA A 35 37.08 -9.21 -37.31
CA ALA A 35 35.98 -8.54 -36.63
C ALA A 35 34.72 -9.41 -36.70
N VAL A 36 34.25 -9.87 -35.53
CA VAL A 36 32.89 -10.37 -35.37
C VAL A 36 31.94 -9.18 -35.56
N PRO A 37 30.92 -9.26 -36.43
CA PRO A 37 30.08 -8.11 -36.71
C PRO A 37 29.25 -7.78 -35.47
N ALA A 38 29.43 -6.55 -34.97
CA ALA A 38 28.54 -5.94 -34.01
C ALA A 38 27.12 -5.97 -34.59
N VAL A 39 26.23 -6.72 -33.94
CA VAL A 39 24.79 -6.66 -34.22
C VAL A 39 24.37 -5.22 -33.95
N SER A 40 24.13 -4.49 -35.04
CA SER A 40 23.61 -3.15 -35.04
C SER A 40 22.20 -3.16 -34.44
N GLN A 41 22.10 -2.95 -33.12
CA GLN A 41 20.86 -2.52 -32.49
C GLN A 41 20.70 -1.02 -32.77
N LYS A 42 20.04 -0.70 -33.90
CA LYS A 42 19.44 0.62 -34.09
C LYS A 42 18.25 0.74 -33.15
N ILE A 43 18.44 1.40 -32.01
CA ILE A 43 17.34 2.02 -31.26
C ILE A 43 17.36 3.50 -31.68
N PRO A 44 16.27 4.06 -32.24
CA PRO A 44 16.16 5.52 -32.34
C PRO A 44 16.24 6.07 -30.92
N SER A 45 17.16 6.98 -30.66
CA SER A 45 17.27 7.65 -29.35
C SER A 45 16.07 8.57 -29.15
N GLU A 46 14.90 8.00 -28.82
CA GLU A 46 13.79 8.78 -28.30
C GLU A 46 14.25 9.43 -27.01
N SER A 47 14.06 10.74 -26.90
CA SER A 47 14.34 11.45 -25.66
C SER A 47 13.35 11.02 -24.57
N TYR A 48 13.76 11.01 -23.31
CA TYR A 48 12.84 10.67 -22.20
C TYR A 48 11.58 11.54 -22.17
N GLU A 49 11.67 12.79 -22.61
CA GLU A 49 10.50 13.66 -22.74
C GLU A 49 9.48 13.14 -23.77
N GLU A 50 9.93 12.60 -24.90
CA GLU A 50 9.06 12.02 -25.92
C GLU A 50 8.33 10.78 -25.39
N ILE A 51 9.04 9.92 -24.65
CA ILE A 51 8.44 8.76 -23.97
C ILE A 51 7.38 9.21 -22.95
N LEU A 52 7.68 10.24 -22.16
CA LEU A 52 6.72 10.81 -21.21
C LEU A 52 5.47 11.35 -21.92
N TYR A 53 5.63 12.03 -23.05
CA TYR A 53 4.50 12.48 -23.87
C TYR A 53 3.71 11.31 -24.48
N GLU A 54 4.38 10.24 -24.92
CA GLU A 54 3.74 9.03 -25.44
C GLU A 54 2.90 8.34 -24.37
N LEU A 55 3.40 8.24 -23.15
CA LEU A 55 2.66 7.77 -21.97
C LEU A 55 1.43 8.65 -21.65
N GLY A 56 1.39 9.87 -22.17
CA GLY A 56 0.37 10.86 -21.88
C GLY A 56 0.63 11.66 -20.60
N ALA A 57 1.88 11.68 -20.12
CA ALA A 57 2.32 12.59 -19.08
C ALA A 57 2.43 14.01 -19.64
N PHE A 58 2.53 15.00 -18.75
CA PHE A 58 2.62 16.40 -19.17
C PHE A 58 3.55 17.19 -18.26
N PRO A 59 4.45 18.04 -18.80
CA PRO A 59 5.38 18.78 -17.97
C PRO A 59 4.66 19.93 -17.28
N VAL A 60 4.91 20.09 -15.98
CA VAL A 60 4.30 21.14 -15.15
C VAL A 60 4.64 22.53 -15.67
N SER A 61 5.84 22.70 -16.23
CA SER A 61 6.30 23.98 -16.81
C SER A 61 5.45 24.49 -17.99
N LYS A 62 4.65 23.62 -18.62
CA LYS A 62 3.77 23.99 -19.74
C LYS A 62 2.29 24.16 -19.33
N LEU A 63 1.96 24.06 -18.05
CA LEU A 63 0.59 24.29 -17.58
C LEU A 63 0.26 25.79 -17.62
N THR A 64 -0.84 26.15 -18.31
CA THR A 64 -1.26 27.56 -18.46
C THR A 64 -2.45 27.94 -17.60
N LYS A 65 -3.19 26.97 -17.07
CA LYS A 65 -4.38 27.18 -16.25
C LYS A 65 -3.98 27.54 -14.81
N ARG A 66 -4.71 28.49 -14.20
CA ARG A 66 -4.53 28.85 -12.78
C ARG A 66 -5.18 27.81 -11.87
N TYR A 67 -4.45 27.31 -10.88
CA TYR A 67 -4.97 26.42 -9.83
C TYR A 67 -5.00 27.12 -8.48
N TRP A 68 -5.64 26.47 -7.50
CA TRP A 68 -5.98 27.08 -6.21
C TRP A 68 -4.78 27.60 -5.42
N ASN A 69 -3.57 27.17 -5.74
CA ASN A 69 -2.34 27.83 -5.36
C ASN A 69 -1.51 27.98 -6.64
N ASN A 70 -1.23 29.20 -7.09
CA ASN A 70 -0.11 29.42 -8.01
C ASN A 70 1.17 29.12 -7.21
N GLY A 71 1.48 27.84 -7.04
CA GLY A 71 2.84 27.40 -6.71
C GLY A 71 3.75 27.90 -7.82
N HIS A 72 5.00 28.15 -7.50
CA HIS A 72 5.96 28.64 -8.47
C HIS A 72 6.02 27.72 -9.72
N PRO A 73 6.43 28.21 -10.90
CA PRO A 73 6.68 27.34 -12.05
C PRO A 73 7.45 26.08 -11.63
N GLY A 74 6.87 24.91 -11.89
CA GLY A 74 7.47 23.62 -11.51
C GLY A 74 6.86 22.92 -10.29
N GLU A 75 5.72 23.38 -9.74
CA GLU A 75 5.08 22.71 -8.61
C GLU A 75 3.56 22.55 -8.79
N VAL A 76 3.05 21.33 -8.59
CA VAL A 76 1.60 21.04 -8.49
C VAL A 76 1.31 20.37 -7.15
N PHE A 77 0.34 20.91 -6.41
CA PHE A 77 -0.02 20.41 -5.07
C PHE A 77 -1.47 19.99 -4.97
N SER A 78 -1.72 18.95 -4.19
CA SER A 78 -3.04 18.54 -3.73
C SER A 78 -2.99 18.22 -2.25
N LYS A 79 -3.87 18.85 -1.47
CA LYS A 79 -3.95 18.68 -0.01
C LYS A 79 -2.59 18.80 0.70
N GLY A 80 -1.75 19.72 0.24
CA GLY A 80 -0.42 19.99 0.80
C GLY A 80 0.69 19.02 0.39
N LYS A 81 0.45 18.11 -0.56
CA LYS A 81 1.47 17.20 -1.11
C LYS A 81 1.73 17.52 -2.58
N ARG A 82 3.00 17.49 -2.97
CA ARG A 82 3.43 17.63 -4.36
C ARG A 82 2.96 16.41 -5.17
N GLU A 83 2.38 16.64 -6.33
CA GLU A 83 1.80 15.59 -7.19
C GLU A 83 2.65 15.27 -8.43
N ASP A 84 3.53 16.19 -8.85
CA ASP A 84 4.45 15.93 -9.94
C ASP A 84 5.63 15.06 -9.50
N VAL A 85 6.14 14.27 -10.44
CA VAL A 85 7.36 13.47 -10.28
C VAL A 85 8.40 14.08 -11.19
N HIS A 86 9.43 14.69 -10.60
CA HIS A 86 10.51 15.37 -11.31
C HIS A 86 10.02 16.41 -12.36
N GLY A 87 8.97 17.17 -12.03
CA GLY A 87 8.44 18.21 -12.92
C GLY A 87 7.41 17.71 -13.95
N TRP A 88 7.01 16.44 -13.89
CA TRP A 88 6.01 15.85 -14.79
C TRP A 88 4.77 15.36 -14.03
N LEU A 89 3.59 15.64 -14.61
CA LEU A 89 2.33 15.10 -14.12
C LEU A 89 2.10 13.69 -14.64
N PRO A 90 1.69 12.74 -13.78
CA PRO A 90 1.41 11.38 -14.20
C PRO A 90 0.20 11.33 -15.16
N PRO A 91 0.18 10.41 -16.15
CA PRO A 91 -0.84 10.40 -17.19
C PRO A 91 -2.28 10.30 -16.69
N PHE A 92 -2.51 9.54 -15.60
CA PHE A 92 -3.84 9.43 -14.99
C PHE A 92 -4.41 10.81 -14.64
N TRP A 93 -3.63 11.63 -13.93
CA TRP A 93 -4.05 12.96 -13.49
C TRP A 93 -4.25 13.91 -14.66
N VAL A 94 -3.37 13.85 -15.67
CA VAL A 94 -3.52 14.65 -16.90
C VAL A 94 -4.84 14.36 -17.62
N ARG A 95 -5.29 13.10 -17.60
CA ARG A 95 -6.58 12.71 -18.19
C ARG A 95 -7.77 13.13 -17.33
N THR A 96 -7.76 12.76 -16.05
CA THR A 96 -8.93 12.85 -15.17
C THR A 96 -9.12 14.21 -14.53
N ASP A 97 -8.01 14.87 -14.20
CA ASP A 97 -8.07 16.12 -13.48
C ASP A 97 -8.09 17.30 -14.44
N SER A 98 -8.48 18.44 -13.88
CA SER A 98 -8.70 19.65 -14.65
C SER A 98 -7.40 20.43 -14.88
N TYR A 99 -6.27 19.74 -15.05
CA TYR A 99 -4.95 20.31 -15.28
C TYR A 99 -4.77 20.90 -16.69
N LEU A 100 -5.52 20.49 -17.69
CA LEU A 100 -5.41 21.10 -19.02
C LEU A 100 -6.76 21.68 -19.41
N THR A 101 -6.74 22.82 -20.10
CA THR A 101 -7.90 23.34 -20.81
C THR A 101 -8.32 22.36 -21.90
N GLN A 102 -9.57 22.44 -22.35
CA GLN A 102 -10.06 21.57 -23.43
C GLN A 102 -9.29 21.79 -24.74
N SER A 103 -8.88 23.03 -25.01
CA SER A 103 -8.04 23.37 -26.16
C SER A 103 -6.67 22.68 -26.09
N GLU A 104 -5.98 22.74 -24.95
CA GLU A 104 -4.70 22.05 -24.75
C GLU A 104 -4.86 20.55 -24.86
N LYS A 105 -5.89 19.95 -24.25
CA LYS A 105 -6.16 18.52 -24.39
C LYS A 105 -6.34 18.13 -25.87
N THR A 106 -7.05 18.94 -26.64
CA THR A 106 -7.26 18.70 -28.08
C THR A 106 -5.95 18.85 -28.86
N HIS A 107 -5.17 19.90 -28.60
CA HIS A 107 -3.90 20.17 -29.27
C HIS A 107 -2.85 19.08 -29.03
N PHE A 108 -2.74 18.58 -27.80
CA PHE A 108 -1.77 17.53 -27.42
C PHE A 108 -2.29 16.10 -27.61
N GLY A 109 -3.56 15.94 -28.02
CA GLY A 109 -4.19 14.63 -28.23
C GLY A 109 -4.37 13.84 -26.92
N ILE A 110 -4.84 14.50 -25.86
CA ILE A 110 -5.11 13.91 -24.55
C ILE A 110 -6.62 13.61 -24.43
N PRO A 111 -7.01 12.38 -24.03
CA PRO A 111 -6.16 11.29 -23.58
C PRO A 111 -5.44 10.58 -24.74
N LYS A 112 -4.16 10.23 -24.54
CA LYS A 112 -3.46 9.31 -25.45
C LYS A 112 -4.14 7.93 -25.47
N ALA A 113 -4.06 7.24 -26.61
CA ALA A 113 -4.48 5.84 -26.69
C ALA A 113 -3.61 4.97 -25.75
N PRO A 114 -4.15 3.86 -25.19
CA PRO A 114 -3.31 2.90 -24.47
C PRO A 114 -2.22 2.33 -25.38
N LEU A 115 -1.01 2.15 -24.85
CA LEU A 115 0.07 1.48 -25.56
C LEU A 115 -0.10 -0.04 -25.47
N SER A 116 0.63 -0.78 -26.32
CA SER A 116 0.71 -2.23 -26.19
C SER A 116 1.45 -2.61 -24.90
N TYR A 117 1.23 -3.84 -24.43
CA TYR A 117 1.95 -4.37 -23.28
C TYR A 117 3.46 -4.32 -23.50
N GLU A 118 3.93 -4.78 -24.67
CA GLU A 118 5.34 -4.80 -25.06
C GLU A 118 5.95 -3.40 -25.03
N ARG A 119 5.20 -2.39 -25.48
CA ARG A 119 5.67 -1.01 -25.46
C ARG A 119 5.81 -0.49 -24.04
N TYR A 120 4.86 -0.76 -23.15
CA TYR A 120 5.01 -0.44 -21.72
C TYR A 120 6.22 -1.15 -21.11
N ILE A 121 6.43 -2.44 -21.37
CA ILE A 121 7.58 -3.18 -20.81
C ILE A 121 8.92 -2.63 -21.33
N SER A 122 8.96 -2.13 -22.57
CA SER A 122 10.17 -1.49 -23.12
C SER A 122 10.58 -0.22 -22.38
N PHE A 123 9.67 0.43 -21.66
CA PHE A 123 9.96 1.61 -20.83
C PHE A 123 10.46 1.27 -19.42
N LEU A 124 10.42 -0.01 -19.02
CA LEU A 124 10.95 -0.46 -17.74
C LEU A 124 12.46 -0.74 -17.83
N ASP A 125 13.24 0.24 -18.27
CA ASP A 125 14.69 0.14 -18.43
C ASP A 125 15.42 0.38 -17.09
N VAL A 126 15.40 -0.64 -16.24
CA VAL A 126 15.98 -0.59 -14.90
C VAL A 126 17.50 -0.60 -14.91
N GLU A 127 18.13 -1.22 -15.91
CA GLU A 127 19.59 -1.32 -16.01
C GLU A 127 20.20 0.05 -16.31
N THR A 128 19.63 0.77 -17.28
CA THR A 128 20.06 2.15 -17.57
C THR A 128 19.78 3.06 -16.38
N TYR A 129 18.65 2.90 -15.68
CA TYR A 129 18.37 3.69 -14.47
C TYR A 129 19.41 3.47 -13.39
N GLN A 130 19.78 2.22 -13.07
CA GLN A 130 20.79 1.93 -12.05
C GLN A 130 22.18 2.49 -12.39
N GLN A 131 22.48 2.70 -13.67
CA GLN A 131 23.74 3.29 -14.11
C GLN A 131 23.73 4.82 -14.10
N THR A 132 22.58 5.43 -14.40
CA THR A 132 22.47 6.87 -14.66
C THR A 132 21.81 7.65 -13.53
N GLU A 133 20.94 6.98 -12.74
CA GLU A 133 20.03 7.56 -11.77
C GLU A 133 19.20 8.73 -12.36
N ASP A 134 18.86 8.64 -13.66
CA ASP A 134 18.19 9.72 -14.38
C ASP A 134 16.75 9.93 -13.84
N PRO A 135 16.40 11.16 -13.38
CA PRO A 135 15.08 11.44 -12.81
C PRO A 135 13.92 11.28 -13.80
N LEU A 136 14.12 11.54 -15.09
CA LEU A 136 13.08 11.36 -16.09
C LEU A 136 12.86 9.88 -16.40
N LEU A 137 13.93 9.08 -16.41
CA LEU A 137 13.79 7.62 -16.53
C LEU A 137 13.06 7.04 -15.31
N PHE A 138 13.34 7.52 -14.10
CA PHE A 138 12.55 7.17 -12.90
C PHE A 138 11.06 7.48 -13.10
N ALA A 139 10.73 8.68 -13.59
CA ALA A 139 9.36 9.09 -13.86
C ALA A 139 8.69 8.22 -14.92
N ILE A 140 9.39 7.87 -16.00
CA ILE A 140 8.93 6.95 -17.04
C ILE A 140 8.57 5.59 -16.44
N ILE A 141 9.47 4.99 -15.66
CA ILE A 141 9.26 3.67 -15.04
C ILE A 141 8.05 3.72 -14.09
N GLN A 142 7.99 4.74 -13.22
CA GLN A 142 6.88 4.92 -12.30
C GLN A 142 5.54 5.09 -13.03
N PHE A 143 5.48 5.96 -14.03
CA PHE A 143 4.25 6.24 -14.79
C PHE A 143 3.81 5.06 -15.63
N THR A 144 4.76 4.27 -16.14
CA THR A 144 4.48 3.01 -16.84
C THR A 144 3.76 2.02 -15.92
N LEU A 145 4.27 1.81 -14.69
CA LEU A 145 3.60 0.95 -13.71
C LEU A 145 2.20 1.46 -13.35
N ASP A 146 2.04 2.79 -13.20
CA ASP A 146 0.74 3.40 -12.93
C ASP A 146 -0.24 3.24 -14.10
N GLU A 147 0.22 3.36 -15.35
CA GLU A 147 -0.63 3.16 -16.53
C GLU A 147 -1.05 1.71 -16.72
N LEU A 148 -0.14 0.75 -16.51
CA LEU A 148 -0.47 -0.69 -16.49
C LEU A 148 -1.60 -0.96 -15.50
N HIS A 149 -1.55 -0.34 -14.31
CA HIS A 149 -2.62 -0.42 -13.31
C HIS A 149 -3.91 0.26 -13.77
N ARG A 150 -3.85 1.55 -14.10
CA ARG A 150 -5.01 2.43 -14.30
C ARG A 150 -5.78 2.07 -15.58
N ARG A 151 -5.08 1.69 -16.65
CA ARG A 151 -5.69 1.21 -17.89
C ARG A 151 -6.01 -0.29 -17.86
N LYS A 152 -5.70 -0.98 -16.77
CA LYS A 152 -5.95 -2.41 -16.57
C LYS A 152 -5.35 -3.28 -17.68
N ILE A 153 -4.17 -2.91 -18.20
CA ILE A 153 -3.46 -3.64 -19.24
C ILE A 153 -3.21 -5.08 -18.76
N LYS A 154 -3.47 -6.08 -19.61
CA LYS A 154 -3.21 -7.48 -19.26
C LYS A 154 -1.70 -7.69 -19.15
N ILE A 155 -1.23 -8.07 -17.97
CA ILE A 155 0.17 -8.43 -17.74
C ILE A 155 0.35 -9.85 -18.24
N LYS A 156 1.31 -10.06 -19.14
CA LYS A 156 1.56 -11.37 -19.76
C LYS A 156 2.54 -12.21 -18.93
N ASN A 157 3.51 -11.57 -18.28
CA ASN A 157 4.53 -12.22 -17.46
C ASN A 157 4.84 -11.36 -16.22
N PRO A 158 4.66 -11.86 -14.99
CA PRO A 158 5.00 -11.14 -13.77
C PRO A 158 6.49 -10.73 -13.67
N GLU A 159 7.40 -11.54 -14.24
CA GLU A 159 8.85 -11.26 -14.20
C GLU A 159 9.24 -9.95 -14.89
N ASP A 160 8.48 -9.56 -15.92
CA ASP A 160 8.69 -8.28 -16.63
C ASP A 160 8.52 -7.07 -15.70
N LEU A 161 7.77 -7.22 -14.61
CA LEU A 161 7.56 -6.20 -13.60
C LEU A 161 8.50 -6.43 -12.39
N LEU A 162 8.78 -7.69 -12.04
CA LEU A 162 9.68 -8.02 -10.92
C LEU A 162 11.10 -7.51 -11.13
N LYS A 163 11.58 -7.33 -12.38
CA LYS A 163 12.87 -6.64 -12.62
C LYS A 163 12.98 -5.27 -11.93
N VAL A 164 11.87 -4.54 -11.81
CA VAL A 164 11.82 -3.25 -11.08
C VAL A 164 11.93 -3.45 -9.57
N TYR A 165 11.33 -4.52 -9.03
CA TYR A 165 11.51 -4.91 -7.63
C TYR A 165 12.96 -5.35 -7.34
N HIS A 166 13.55 -6.15 -8.23
CA HIS A 166 14.95 -6.58 -8.13
C HIS A 166 15.92 -5.41 -8.16
N ALA A 167 15.58 -4.33 -8.88
CA ALA A 167 16.41 -3.15 -9.03
C ALA A 167 16.51 -2.28 -7.77
N LYS A 168 15.62 -2.45 -6.78
CA LYS A 168 15.60 -1.70 -5.50
C LYS A 168 15.62 -0.18 -5.64
N MET A 169 15.00 0.35 -6.70
CA MET A 169 14.92 1.79 -6.98
C MET A 169 13.82 2.52 -6.20
N GLY A 170 13.24 1.94 -5.14
CA GLY A 170 12.18 2.57 -4.34
C GLY A 170 10.76 2.45 -4.91
N LEU A 171 10.57 1.64 -5.95
CA LEU A 171 9.26 1.30 -6.53
C LEU A 171 8.73 -0.07 -6.10
N ASP A 172 9.40 -0.73 -5.16
CA ASP A 172 9.14 -2.11 -4.70
C ASP A 172 7.67 -2.36 -4.33
N ASN A 173 7.13 -1.53 -3.45
CA ASN A 173 5.74 -1.66 -3.00
C ASN A 173 4.75 -1.42 -4.14
N LYS A 174 5.09 -0.58 -5.12
CA LYS A 174 4.23 -0.32 -6.29
C LYS A 174 4.14 -1.55 -7.18
N VAL A 175 5.28 -2.20 -7.45
CA VAL A 175 5.36 -3.44 -8.24
C VAL A 175 4.58 -4.56 -7.55
N LEU A 176 4.88 -4.85 -6.29
CA LEU A 176 4.23 -5.93 -5.55
C LEU A 176 2.72 -5.70 -5.43
N TRP A 177 2.29 -4.45 -5.23
CA TRP A 177 0.87 -4.13 -5.15
C TRP A 177 0.15 -4.21 -6.49
N LEU A 178 0.81 -3.85 -7.59
CA LEU A 178 0.29 -4.07 -8.93
C LEU A 178 0.09 -5.57 -9.19
N LEU A 179 1.09 -6.40 -8.91
CA LEU A 179 0.99 -7.85 -9.08
C LEU A 179 -0.12 -8.45 -8.18
N LYS A 180 -0.17 -8.07 -6.89
CA LYS A 180 -1.20 -8.53 -5.96
C LYS A 180 -2.60 -8.20 -6.44
N ARG A 181 -2.84 -6.97 -6.90
CA ARG A 181 -4.15 -6.53 -7.40
C ARG A 181 -4.59 -7.24 -8.69
N ARG A 182 -3.65 -7.88 -9.37
CA ARG A 182 -3.89 -8.63 -10.60
C ARG A 182 -3.88 -10.13 -10.36
N GLU A 183 -3.79 -10.57 -9.10
CA GLU A 183 -3.75 -11.97 -8.70
C GLU A 183 -2.57 -12.71 -9.35
N LEU A 184 -1.43 -12.02 -9.48
CA LEU A 184 -0.21 -12.53 -10.11
C LEU A 184 0.92 -12.81 -9.10
N ILE A 185 0.65 -12.64 -7.81
CA ILE A 185 1.56 -13.07 -6.74
C ILE A 185 1.13 -14.45 -6.29
N ASP A 186 2.08 -15.39 -6.25
CA ASP A 186 1.93 -16.69 -5.63
C ASP A 186 2.91 -16.88 -4.45
N GLY A 187 2.67 -17.95 -3.68
CA GLY A 187 3.50 -18.30 -2.53
C GLY A 187 4.97 -18.55 -2.86
N PRO A 188 5.28 -19.42 -3.85
CA PRO A 188 6.65 -19.69 -4.28
C PRO A 188 7.44 -18.44 -4.66
N MET A 189 6.84 -17.53 -5.43
CA MET A 189 7.44 -16.24 -5.79
C MET A 189 7.83 -15.45 -4.55
N ILE A 190 6.92 -15.29 -3.58
CA ILE A 190 7.23 -14.55 -2.34
C ILE A 190 8.34 -15.23 -1.54
N ALA A 191 8.34 -16.56 -1.44
CA ALA A 191 9.39 -17.29 -0.74
C ALA A 191 10.76 -17.11 -1.39
N VAL A 192 10.84 -17.17 -2.73
CA VAL A 192 12.09 -16.92 -3.48
C VAL A 192 12.58 -15.49 -3.23
N LEU A 193 11.72 -14.50 -3.40
CA LEU A 193 12.07 -13.09 -3.16
C LEU A 193 12.53 -12.86 -1.71
N TYR A 194 11.86 -13.46 -0.73
CA TYR A 194 12.24 -13.30 0.68
C TYR A 194 13.57 -13.97 0.98
N ARG A 195 13.82 -15.19 0.49
CA ARG A 195 15.10 -15.88 0.66
C ARG A 195 16.25 -15.05 0.09
N GLN A 196 16.05 -14.43 -1.08
CA GLN A 196 17.05 -13.63 -1.76
C GLN A 196 17.32 -12.27 -1.08
N TYR A 197 16.28 -11.53 -0.69
CA TYR A 197 16.42 -10.14 -0.24
C TYR A 197 16.21 -9.92 1.26
N GLN A 198 15.61 -10.89 1.96
CA GLN A 198 15.20 -10.78 3.37
C GLN A 198 14.33 -9.53 3.63
N ASP A 199 13.54 -9.12 2.63
CA ASP A 199 12.78 -7.87 2.62
C ASP A 199 11.49 -7.97 3.46
N PRO A 200 11.36 -7.21 4.57
CA PRO A 200 10.17 -7.22 5.42
C PRO A 200 8.89 -6.77 4.69
N LEU A 201 8.99 -6.04 3.58
CA LEU A 201 7.84 -5.61 2.80
C LEU A 201 7.00 -6.79 2.31
N LEU A 202 7.64 -7.92 2.00
CA LEU A 202 7.00 -9.12 1.44
C LEU A 202 5.95 -9.74 2.37
N PHE A 203 6.04 -9.53 3.69
CA PHE A 203 5.01 -10.01 4.64
C PHE A 203 3.62 -9.43 4.35
N ARG A 204 3.54 -8.25 3.72
CA ARG A 204 2.26 -7.63 3.30
C ARG A 204 1.63 -8.31 2.07
N PHE A 205 2.40 -9.14 1.39
CA PHE A 205 2.07 -9.79 0.12
C PHE A 205 2.02 -11.31 0.23
N LEU A 206 2.21 -11.89 1.42
CA LEU A 206 1.98 -13.31 1.65
C LEU A 206 0.54 -13.70 1.26
N VAL A 207 0.42 -14.91 0.74
CA VAL A 207 -0.84 -15.53 0.32
C VAL A 207 -1.01 -16.88 1.01
N PRO A 208 -2.23 -17.40 1.15
CA PRO A 208 -2.42 -18.76 1.65
C PRO A 208 -1.77 -19.78 0.70
N PRO A 209 -1.09 -20.82 1.22
CA PRO A 209 -0.59 -21.90 0.38
C PRO A 209 -1.71 -22.58 -0.41
N GLU A 210 -1.48 -22.80 -1.70
CA GLU A 210 -2.38 -23.57 -2.56
C GLU A 210 -2.04 -25.06 -2.53
N GLN A 211 -2.94 -25.90 -3.08
CA GLN A 211 -2.70 -27.33 -3.19
C GLN A 211 -1.43 -27.63 -4.00
N GLY A 212 -0.53 -28.45 -3.46
CA GLY A 212 0.74 -28.80 -4.08
C GLY A 212 1.90 -27.84 -3.79
N GLN A 213 1.69 -26.79 -3.00
CA GLN A 213 2.73 -25.85 -2.57
C GLN A 213 3.35 -26.23 -1.21
N ASP A 214 3.73 -27.50 -1.03
CA ASP A 214 4.25 -28.01 0.25
C ASP A 214 5.52 -27.28 0.70
N ASP A 215 6.43 -26.94 -0.24
CA ASP A 215 7.64 -26.18 0.06
C ASP A 215 7.35 -24.75 0.56
N TYR A 216 6.29 -24.12 0.05
CA TYR A 216 5.88 -22.79 0.51
C TYR A 216 5.24 -22.87 1.89
N LYS A 217 4.42 -23.90 2.14
CA LYS A 217 3.86 -24.14 3.48
C LYS A 217 4.99 -24.37 4.50
N ALA A 218 5.97 -25.21 4.18
CA ALA A 218 7.13 -25.44 5.03
C ALA A 218 7.94 -24.16 5.28
N PHE A 219 8.09 -23.31 4.27
CA PHE A 219 8.70 -21.99 4.43
C PHE A 219 7.94 -21.09 5.42
N LEU A 220 6.59 -21.04 5.36
CA LEU A 220 5.79 -20.29 6.33
C LEU A 220 5.94 -20.86 7.75
N GLU A 221 5.99 -22.17 7.90
CA GLU A 221 6.20 -22.83 9.20
C GLU A 221 7.58 -22.52 9.78
N GLU A 222 8.63 -22.49 8.95
CA GLU A 222 9.98 -22.06 9.33
C GLU A 222 9.99 -20.60 9.79
N LEU A 223 9.28 -19.72 9.09
CA LEU A 223 9.16 -18.31 9.48
C LEU A 223 8.53 -18.15 10.88
N LEU A 224 7.53 -18.96 11.24
CA LEU A 224 6.87 -18.86 12.55
C LEU A 224 7.80 -19.13 13.75
N VAL A 225 8.86 -19.92 13.56
CA VAL A 225 9.82 -20.23 14.62
C VAL A 225 11.03 -19.30 14.60
N ASN A 226 11.10 -18.36 13.65
CA ASN A 226 12.21 -17.43 13.52
C ASN A 226 12.11 -16.32 14.58
N PRO A 227 13.08 -16.23 15.53
CA PRO A 227 13.03 -15.26 16.62
C PRO A 227 13.27 -13.81 16.17
N LYS A 228 13.65 -13.59 14.91
CA LYS A 228 13.89 -12.24 14.37
C LYS A 228 12.62 -11.56 13.86
N LEU A 229 11.52 -12.29 13.70
CA LEU A 229 10.29 -11.69 13.21
C LEU A 229 9.64 -10.81 14.27
N ASP A 230 9.17 -9.65 13.85
CA ASP A 230 8.33 -8.84 14.70
C ASP A 230 6.92 -9.47 14.84
N THR A 231 6.14 -8.93 15.77
CA THR A 231 4.80 -9.41 16.07
C THR A 231 3.86 -9.40 14.86
N MET A 232 3.95 -8.40 13.99
CA MET A 232 3.06 -8.27 12.83
C MET A 232 3.49 -9.12 11.64
N GLN A 233 4.79 -9.34 11.47
CA GLN A 233 5.33 -10.33 10.53
C GLN A 233 4.87 -11.73 10.94
N SER A 234 5.03 -12.08 12.22
CA SER A 234 4.56 -13.36 12.77
C SER A 234 3.04 -13.51 12.60
N PHE A 235 2.27 -12.45 12.89
CA PHE A 235 0.81 -12.43 12.68
C PHE A 235 0.43 -12.65 11.22
N ALA A 236 1.13 -12.03 10.27
CA ALA A 236 0.88 -12.18 8.84
C ALA A 236 1.08 -13.63 8.36
N VAL A 237 2.18 -14.28 8.80
CA VAL A 237 2.47 -15.69 8.51
C VAL A 237 1.41 -16.61 9.10
N PHE A 238 1.11 -16.45 10.40
CA PHE A 238 0.09 -17.23 11.09
C PHE A 238 -1.28 -17.10 10.41
N THR A 239 -1.61 -15.90 9.92
CA THR A 239 -2.86 -15.64 9.20
C THR A 239 -2.96 -16.46 7.92
N GLN A 240 -1.87 -16.59 7.15
CA GLN A 240 -1.89 -17.40 5.92
C GLN A 240 -2.03 -18.90 6.22
N LEU A 241 -1.30 -19.40 7.21
CA LEU A 241 -1.40 -20.81 7.65
C LEU A 241 -2.80 -21.13 8.20
N TYR A 242 -3.38 -20.22 8.98
CA TYR A 242 -4.76 -20.37 9.46
C TYR A 242 -5.79 -20.37 8.32
N GLN A 243 -5.57 -19.61 7.25
CA GLN A 243 -6.49 -19.58 6.11
C GLN A 243 -6.50 -20.90 5.33
N VAL A 244 -5.37 -21.59 5.21
CA VAL A 244 -5.29 -22.88 4.51
C VAL A 244 -5.82 -24.06 5.35
N ASP A 245 -5.52 -24.11 6.65
CA ASP A 245 -5.95 -25.19 7.55
C ASP A 245 -6.37 -24.63 8.92
N LYS A 246 -7.65 -24.22 8.98
CA LYS A 246 -8.22 -23.64 10.20
C LYS A 246 -8.15 -24.60 11.39
N PRO A 247 -8.62 -25.86 11.31
CA PRO A 247 -8.58 -26.77 12.46
C PRO A 247 -7.19 -26.94 13.06
N THR A 248 -6.16 -27.10 12.23
CA THR A 248 -4.79 -27.33 12.70
C THR A 248 -4.19 -26.10 13.35
N HIS A 249 -4.42 -24.90 12.80
CA HIS A 249 -3.74 -23.69 13.25
C HIS A 249 -4.57 -22.81 14.19
N LEU A 250 -5.87 -23.08 14.40
CA LEU A 250 -6.77 -22.24 15.19
C LEU A 250 -6.24 -21.96 16.60
N ALA A 251 -5.80 -22.99 17.32
CA ALA A 251 -5.35 -22.85 18.71
C ALA A 251 -4.10 -21.95 18.81
N GLY A 252 -3.09 -22.20 17.97
CA GLY A 252 -1.87 -21.40 17.92
C GLY A 252 -2.14 -19.95 17.50
N TYR A 253 -2.96 -19.77 16.45
CA TYR A 253 -3.31 -18.45 15.94
C TYR A 253 -4.07 -17.61 16.97
N LYS A 254 -5.08 -18.19 17.62
CA LYS A 254 -5.87 -17.52 18.65
C LYS A 254 -5.01 -17.17 19.88
N ASN A 255 -4.16 -18.11 20.34
CA ASN A 255 -3.25 -17.86 21.45
C ASN A 255 -2.24 -16.75 21.14
N PHE A 256 -1.71 -16.72 19.92
CA PHE A 256 -0.82 -15.66 19.47
C PHE A 256 -1.52 -14.29 19.54
N ILE A 257 -2.75 -14.18 19.02
CA ILE A 257 -3.50 -12.92 19.05
C ILE A 257 -3.74 -12.47 20.50
N PHE A 258 -4.24 -13.34 21.37
CA PHE A 258 -4.52 -12.98 22.76
C PHE A 258 -3.28 -12.52 23.53
N LYS A 259 -2.13 -13.16 23.28
CA LYS A 259 -0.87 -12.77 23.92
C LYS A 259 -0.42 -11.37 23.51
N ASN A 260 -0.68 -10.97 22.26
CA ASN A 260 -0.04 -9.78 21.66
C ASN A 260 -0.96 -8.58 21.49
N VAL A 261 -2.27 -8.76 21.26
CA VAL A 261 -3.17 -7.67 20.80
C VAL A 261 -3.20 -6.45 21.72
N ALA A 262 -3.06 -6.62 23.04
CA ALA A 262 -3.03 -5.51 23.99
C ALA A 262 -1.66 -4.80 24.06
N GLN A 263 -0.59 -5.43 23.58
CA GLN A 263 0.78 -4.94 23.66
C GLN A 263 1.20 -4.15 22.41
N VAL A 264 0.48 -4.31 21.30
CA VAL A 264 0.80 -3.62 20.04
C VAL A 264 0.42 -2.14 20.14
N PRO A 265 1.38 -1.21 19.97
CA PRO A 265 1.12 0.23 20.12
C PRO A 265 0.32 0.82 18.95
N ASP A 266 0.56 0.33 17.74
CA ASP A 266 -0.14 0.79 16.54
C ASP A 266 -1.61 0.35 16.56
N TRP A 267 -2.52 1.31 16.38
CA TRP A 267 -3.95 1.04 16.48
C TRP A 267 -4.47 0.21 15.31
N LEU A 268 -3.89 0.36 14.11
CA LEU A 268 -4.33 -0.37 12.92
C LEU A 268 -3.97 -1.85 13.06
N ASP A 269 -2.77 -2.13 13.56
CA ASP A 269 -2.31 -3.48 13.84
C ASP A 269 -3.18 -4.18 14.90
N ARG A 270 -3.48 -3.50 16.03
CA ARG A 270 -4.46 -4.00 17.02
C ARG A 270 -5.82 -4.29 16.39
N SER A 271 -6.29 -3.38 15.52
CA SER A 271 -7.59 -3.52 14.85
C SER A 271 -7.63 -4.75 13.96
N GLN A 272 -6.55 -5.06 13.23
CA GLN A 272 -6.45 -6.25 12.38
C GLN A 272 -6.48 -7.55 13.21
N MET A 273 -5.78 -7.57 14.34
CA MET A 273 -5.80 -8.72 15.26
C MET A 273 -7.20 -8.97 15.85
N TYR A 274 -7.89 -7.93 16.30
CA TYR A 274 -9.27 -8.08 16.77
C TYR A 274 -10.24 -8.47 15.64
N ALA A 275 -10.02 -8.00 14.41
CA ALA A 275 -10.82 -8.43 13.26
C ALA A 275 -10.67 -9.93 12.96
N ALA A 276 -9.48 -10.50 13.19
CA ALA A 276 -9.27 -11.94 13.13
C ALA A 276 -10.09 -12.68 14.20
N LEU A 277 -10.15 -12.15 15.43
CA LEU A 277 -11.02 -12.71 16.49
C LEU A 277 -12.51 -12.64 16.14
N ILE A 278 -12.98 -11.57 15.48
CA ILE A 278 -14.35 -11.51 14.93
C ILE A 278 -14.59 -12.66 13.95
N GLY A 279 -13.62 -12.93 13.07
CA GLY A 279 -13.68 -14.02 12.10
C GLY A 279 -13.67 -15.43 12.73
N ILE A 280 -12.99 -15.61 13.85
CA ILE A 280 -13.01 -16.87 14.64
C ILE A 280 -14.37 -17.04 15.32
N GLY A 281 -14.88 -15.99 15.98
CA GLY A 281 -16.26 -15.92 16.45
C GLY A 281 -16.65 -16.85 17.60
N ASP A 282 -15.71 -17.59 18.19
CA ASP A 282 -15.95 -18.37 19.41
C ASP A 282 -16.22 -17.47 20.64
N ARG A 283 -16.66 -18.06 21.75
CA ARG A 283 -17.07 -17.30 22.95
C ARG A 283 -15.95 -16.41 23.49
N GLU A 284 -14.72 -16.90 23.51
CA GLU A 284 -13.56 -16.16 24.02
C GLU A 284 -13.21 -14.99 23.12
N SER A 285 -13.21 -15.21 21.80
CA SER A 285 -12.96 -14.19 20.78
C SER A 285 -14.03 -13.09 20.83
N VAL A 286 -15.30 -13.47 20.98
CA VAL A 286 -16.41 -12.53 21.17
C VAL A 286 -16.22 -11.69 22.42
N ASN A 287 -15.84 -12.31 23.54
CA ASN A 287 -15.61 -11.59 24.80
C ASN A 287 -14.45 -10.59 24.70
N ALA A 288 -13.36 -10.94 24.03
CA ALA A 288 -12.25 -10.03 23.83
C ALA A 288 -12.59 -8.86 22.91
N VAL A 289 -13.33 -9.10 21.82
CA VAL A 289 -13.82 -8.02 20.96
C VAL A 289 -14.82 -7.13 21.69
N ASN A 290 -15.71 -7.69 22.52
CA ASN A 290 -16.61 -6.91 23.38
C ASN A 290 -15.82 -6.03 24.36
N HIS A 291 -14.78 -6.58 24.97
CA HIS A 291 -13.89 -5.84 25.86
C HIS A 291 -13.17 -4.71 25.11
N ALA A 292 -12.64 -4.97 23.91
CA ALA A 292 -11.98 -3.96 23.09
C ALA A 292 -12.92 -2.84 22.65
N LEU A 293 -14.15 -3.17 22.23
CA LEU A 293 -15.18 -2.18 21.88
C LEU A 293 -15.45 -1.21 23.03
N LEU A 294 -15.47 -1.69 24.28
CA LEU A 294 -15.75 -0.86 25.45
C LEU A 294 -14.53 -0.11 25.97
N ASN A 295 -13.32 -0.68 25.81
CA ASN A 295 -12.16 -0.25 26.60
C ASN A 295 -10.96 0.20 25.77
N ASP A 296 -10.88 -0.06 24.46
CA ASP A 296 -9.70 0.37 23.68
C ASP A 296 -9.56 1.90 23.74
N PRO A 297 -8.40 2.45 24.10
CA PRO A 297 -8.25 3.88 24.30
C PRO A 297 -8.34 4.68 22.99
N THR A 298 -8.25 4.02 21.82
CA THR A 298 -8.23 4.67 20.51
C THR A 298 -9.57 4.48 19.81
N ALA A 299 -10.24 5.59 19.47
CA ALA A 299 -11.53 5.57 18.79
C ALA A 299 -11.46 4.82 17.45
N GLN A 300 -10.37 4.99 16.69
CA GLN A 300 -10.17 4.32 15.40
C GLN A 300 -10.22 2.80 15.50
N VAL A 301 -9.75 2.20 16.61
CA VAL A 301 -9.87 0.75 16.82
C VAL A 301 -11.35 0.37 16.91
N ARG A 302 -12.10 1.02 17.80
CA ARG A 302 -13.52 0.73 18.00
C ARG A 302 -14.34 0.93 16.72
N GLU A 303 -14.07 1.99 15.97
CA GLU A 303 -14.70 2.25 14.67
C GLU A 303 -14.38 1.16 13.63
N PHE A 304 -13.13 0.73 13.58
CA PHE A 304 -12.71 -0.37 12.71
C PHE A 304 -13.45 -1.65 13.06
N LEU A 305 -13.56 -1.99 14.35
CA LEU A 305 -14.29 -3.18 14.80
C LEU A 305 -15.78 -3.10 14.43
N LEU A 306 -16.43 -1.96 14.65
CA LEU A 306 -17.83 -1.78 14.24
C LEU A 306 -18.01 -1.96 12.72
N ARG A 307 -17.06 -1.44 11.92
CA ARG A 307 -17.05 -1.65 10.46
C ARG A 307 -16.89 -3.12 10.09
N GLU A 308 -16.00 -3.84 10.74
CA GLU A 308 -15.78 -5.28 10.51
C GLU A 308 -16.98 -6.12 10.94
N LEU A 309 -17.63 -5.77 12.05
CA LEU A 309 -18.88 -6.40 12.46
C LEU A 309 -19.98 -6.22 11.42
N LYS A 310 -20.09 -5.04 10.81
CA LYS A 310 -21.00 -4.81 9.67
C LYS A 310 -20.60 -5.66 8.47
N ARG A 311 -19.33 -5.63 8.07
CA ARG A 311 -18.81 -6.36 6.90
C ARG A 311 -19.06 -7.86 6.99
N GLN A 312 -18.99 -8.43 8.19
CA GLN A 312 -19.19 -9.85 8.46
C GLN A 312 -20.61 -10.21 8.92
N ASP A 313 -21.56 -9.27 8.81
CA ASP A 313 -22.96 -9.47 9.18
C ASP A 313 -23.22 -9.73 10.70
N GLN A 314 -22.24 -9.45 11.56
CA GLN A 314 -22.24 -9.82 12.99
C GLN A 314 -22.73 -8.73 13.97
N VAL A 315 -23.16 -7.54 13.51
CA VAL A 315 -23.58 -6.43 14.41
C VAL A 315 -24.60 -6.88 15.48
N VAL A 316 -25.56 -7.72 15.11
CA VAL A 316 -26.61 -8.21 16.02
C VAL A 316 -26.03 -9.10 17.14
N LYS A 317 -24.99 -9.88 16.85
CA LYS A 317 -24.30 -10.73 17.83
C LYS A 317 -23.62 -9.89 18.93
N TYR A 318 -23.23 -8.66 18.61
CA TYR A 318 -22.54 -7.72 19.50
C TYR A 318 -23.46 -6.61 20.02
N ILE A 319 -24.78 -6.72 19.81
CA ILE A 319 -25.73 -5.63 20.09
C ILE A 319 -25.75 -5.20 21.55
N ASP A 320 -25.47 -6.12 22.48
CA ASP A 320 -25.44 -5.83 23.90
C ASP A 320 -24.32 -4.85 24.25
N THR A 321 -23.13 -5.05 23.67
CA THR A 321 -21.98 -4.18 23.85
C THR A 321 -22.16 -2.85 23.11
N ILE A 322 -22.71 -2.90 21.89
CA ILE A 322 -23.02 -1.69 21.11
C ILE A 322 -24.04 -0.82 21.88
N HIS A 323 -25.03 -1.44 22.51
CA HIS A 323 -25.99 -0.73 23.35
C HIS A 323 -25.34 -0.03 24.54
N LEU A 324 -24.40 -0.68 25.22
CA LEU A 324 -23.62 -0.05 26.29
C LEU A 324 -22.80 1.15 25.77
N LEU A 325 -22.19 1.03 24.59
CA LEU A 325 -21.48 2.14 23.96
C LEU A 325 -22.40 3.31 23.65
N SER A 326 -23.60 3.06 23.11
CA SER A 326 -24.59 4.10 22.85
C SER A 326 -25.09 4.79 24.12
N GLN A 327 -24.96 4.14 25.29
CA GLN A 327 -25.25 4.71 26.61
C GLN A 327 -24.02 5.37 27.27
N ARG A 328 -22.90 5.53 26.55
CA ARG A 328 -21.62 6.04 27.09
C ARG A 328 -21.07 5.23 28.26
N LYS A 329 -21.38 3.93 28.33
CA LYS A 329 -20.89 3.01 29.38
C LYS A 329 -19.57 2.32 29.03
N GLY A 330 -18.88 2.78 27.98
CA GLY A 330 -17.49 2.38 27.69
C GLY A 330 -16.50 3.34 28.34
N GLN A 331 -15.23 2.93 28.42
CA GLN A 331 -14.13 3.81 28.79
C GLN A 331 -14.01 4.94 27.75
N LYS A 332 -13.61 6.13 28.20
CA LYS A 332 -13.29 7.25 27.30
C LYS A 332 -12.20 6.83 26.31
N CYS A 333 -12.36 7.20 25.05
CA CYS A 333 -11.37 6.99 24.00
C CYS A 333 -11.04 8.31 23.32
N VAL A 334 -9.85 8.39 22.71
CA VAL A 334 -9.39 9.55 21.94
C VAL A 334 -9.21 9.17 20.48
N ARG A 335 -9.40 10.15 19.60
CA ARG A 335 -9.03 9.98 18.18
C ARG A 335 -7.59 10.41 18.02
N GLU A 336 -6.74 9.52 17.50
CA GLU A 336 -5.38 9.91 17.13
C GLU A 336 -5.42 10.98 16.01
N ILE A 337 -4.71 12.08 16.22
CA ILE A 337 -4.72 13.23 15.31
C ILE A 337 -3.87 12.89 14.09
N VAL A 338 -4.51 12.83 12.93
CA VAL A 338 -3.81 12.80 11.65
C VAL A 338 -3.59 14.24 11.19
N PRO A 339 -2.37 14.64 10.80
CA PRO A 339 -2.12 15.96 10.22
C PRO A 339 -3.10 16.23 9.07
N ASN A 340 -3.76 17.39 9.10
CA ASN A 340 -4.80 17.82 8.13
C ASN A 340 -6.14 17.06 8.18
N GLY A 341 -6.42 16.31 9.26
CA GLY A 341 -7.76 15.76 9.53
C GLY A 341 -8.73 16.83 10.05
N PRO A 342 -10.05 16.61 9.97
CA PRO A 342 -11.01 17.46 10.67
C PRO A 342 -10.67 17.48 12.17
N GLY A 343 -10.66 18.67 12.78
CA GLY A 343 -10.48 18.81 14.22
C GLY A 343 -11.74 18.30 14.95
N PHE A 344 -11.54 17.53 16.01
CA PHE A 344 -12.62 17.04 16.87
C PHE A 344 -12.51 17.72 18.23
N HIS A 345 -13.64 18.13 18.81
CA HIS A 345 -13.65 18.68 20.16
C HIS A 345 -13.50 17.55 21.21
N PRO A 346 -12.76 17.78 22.32
CA PRO A 346 -12.53 16.78 23.37
C PRO A 346 -13.79 16.20 24.02
N ASP A 347 -14.92 16.90 23.94
CA ASP A 347 -16.19 16.54 24.57
C ASP A 347 -17.19 15.85 23.62
N GLU A 348 -16.80 15.61 22.37
CA GLU A 348 -17.65 14.93 21.39
C GLU A 348 -17.81 13.45 21.73
N ASN A 349 -19.01 12.92 21.51
CA ASN A 349 -19.22 11.48 21.46
C ASN A 349 -18.63 10.95 20.14
N ILE A 350 -17.30 10.72 20.12
CA ILE A 350 -16.50 10.42 18.93
C ILE A 350 -17.06 9.22 18.12
N LEU A 351 -17.78 8.31 18.77
CA LEU A 351 -18.34 7.10 18.14
C LEU A 351 -19.79 7.25 17.68
N ALA A 352 -20.47 8.37 17.94
CA ALA A 352 -21.91 8.52 17.72
C ALA A 352 -22.32 8.26 16.26
N ASP A 353 -21.62 8.85 15.30
CA ASP A 353 -21.92 8.69 13.86
C ASP A 353 -21.69 7.26 13.39
N SER A 354 -20.58 6.66 13.81
CA SER A 354 -20.28 5.25 13.56
C SER A 354 -21.40 4.36 14.11
N LEU A 355 -21.73 4.49 15.40
CA LEU A 355 -22.80 3.71 16.04
C LEU A 355 -24.14 3.89 15.34
N LYS A 356 -24.55 5.12 15.02
CA LYS A 356 -25.80 5.43 14.30
C LYS A 356 -25.84 4.75 12.94
N THR A 357 -24.74 4.82 12.18
CA THR A 357 -24.61 4.17 10.87
C THR A 357 -24.84 2.66 10.97
N TYR A 358 -24.18 1.99 11.92
CA TYR A 358 -24.26 0.53 12.04
C TYR A 358 -25.59 0.06 12.67
N LEU A 359 -26.16 0.81 13.59
CA LEU A 359 -27.47 0.53 14.19
C LEU A 359 -28.61 0.70 13.17
N ASN A 360 -28.57 1.75 12.34
CA ASN A 360 -29.54 1.93 11.26
C ASN A 360 -29.46 0.80 10.24
N TRP A 361 -28.24 0.42 9.83
CA TRP A 361 -28.06 -0.74 8.96
C TRP A 361 -28.60 -2.04 9.62
N ALA A 362 -28.34 -2.25 10.91
CA ALA A 362 -28.84 -3.44 11.60
C ALA A 362 -30.37 -3.45 11.71
N LYS A 363 -31.01 -2.28 11.86
CA LYS A 363 -32.47 -2.10 11.94
C LYS A 363 -33.20 -2.61 10.69
N GLU A 364 -32.56 -2.54 9.53
CA GLU A 364 -33.14 -2.97 8.24
C GLU A 364 -33.20 -4.49 8.07
N LYS A 365 -32.60 -5.27 8.98
CA LYS A 365 -32.65 -6.73 8.91
C LYS A 365 -34.04 -7.29 9.22
N GLN A 366 -34.49 -8.20 8.36
CA GLN A 366 -35.83 -8.79 8.43
C GLN A 366 -36.03 -9.73 9.64
N ASN A 367 -34.97 -10.44 10.07
CA ASN A 367 -35.04 -11.52 11.06
C ASN A 367 -34.47 -11.15 12.45
N LEU A 368 -34.69 -9.92 12.90
CA LEU A 368 -34.25 -9.51 14.24
C LEU A 368 -35.17 -10.06 15.33
N SER A 369 -34.59 -10.61 16.39
CA SER A 369 -35.33 -10.95 17.61
C SER A 369 -35.95 -9.69 18.25
N PRO A 370 -37.08 -9.80 18.98
CA PRO A 370 -37.68 -8.65 19.66
C PRO A 370 -36.71 -7.90 20.58
N LYS A 371 -35.88 -8.65 21.32
CA LYS A 371 -34.83 -8.10 22.19
C LYS A 371 -33.79 -7.29 21.40
N ALA A 372 -33.35 -7.80 20.23
CA ALA A 372 -32.41 -7.08 19.37
C ALA A 372 -33.03 -5.80 18.80
N LYS A 373 -34.28 -5.86 18.31
CA LYS A 373 -35.02 -4.68 17.81
C LYS A 373 -35.13 -3.61 18.89
N GLN A 374 -35.52 -3.99 20.11
CA GLN A 374 -35.61 -3.08 21.24
C GLN A 374 -34.27 -2.43 21.56
N LYS A 375 -33.18 -3.21 21.62
CA LYS A 375 -31.85 -2.67 21.88
C LYS A 375 -31.37 -1.73 20.78
N ILE A 376 -31.64 -2.03 19.52
CA ILE A 376 -31.29 -1.14 18.39
C ILE A 376 -32.01 0.20 18.54
N LEU A 377 -33.33 0.19 18.75
CA LEU A 377 -34.12 1.41 18.90
C LEU A 377 -33.70 2.22 20.13
N ALA A 378 -33.51 1.56 21.27
CA ALA A 378 -33.06 2.22 22.50
C ALA A 378 -31.66 2.84 22.34
N SER A 379 -30.77 2.19 21.59
CA SER A 379 -29.42 2.70 21.30
C SER A 379 -29.47 3.93 20.40
N LEU A 380 -30.28 3.92 19.34
CA LEU A 380 -30.49 5.07 18.45
C LEU A 380 -31.12 6.26 19.19
N GLN A 381 -32.04 6.00 20.12
CA GLN A 381 -32.63 7.02 20.97
C GLN A 381 -31.60 7.61 21.94
N ALA A 382 -30.78 6.76 22.58
CA ALA A 382 -29.72 7.21 23.48
C ALA A 382 -28.72 8.15 22.79
N ILE A 383 -28.34 7.84 21.54
CA ILE A 383 -27.47 8.70 20.72
C ILE A 383 -28.16 10.02 20.36
N SER A 384 -29.45 9.99 20.00
CA SER A 384 -30.19 11.19 19.59
C SER A 384 -30.48 12.16 20.74
N ASN A 385 -30.68 11.64 21.96
CA ASN A 385 -30.95 12.45 23.16
C ASN A 385 -29.69 13.09 23.76
N ASP A 386 -28.53 12.81 23.17
CA ASP A 386 -27.25 13.27 23.64
C ASP A 386 -26.99 14.71 23.18
N ALA A 387 -27.01 15.66 24.12
CA ALA A 387 -26.86 17.08 23.83
C ALA A 387 -25.50 17.44 23.22
N SER A 388 -24.46 16.60 23.34
CA SER A 388 -23.20 16.86 22.63
C SER A 388 -23.28 16.61 21.12
N ASN A 389 -24.36 15.97 20.64
CA ASN A 389 -24.58 15.68 19.23
C ASN A 389 -25.44 16.76 18.54
N SER A 390 -25.81 17.84 19.23
CA SER A 390 -26.69 18.89 18.73
C SER A 390 -25.99 19.99 17.94
N PHE A 391 -24.78 19.74 17.41
CA PHE A 391 -24.12 20.72 16.55
C PHE A 391 -24.61 20.57 15.11
N GLU A 392 -25.28 21.60 14.59
CA GLU A 392 -25.56 21.70 13.17
C GLU A 392 -24.24 21.67 12.40
N PRO A 393 -24.07 20.78 11.41
CA PRO A 393 -22.97 20.92 10.47
C PRO A 393 -23.09 22.32 9.88
N ARG A 394 -22.05 23.16 9.99
CA ARG A 394 -21.96 24.32 9.10
C ARG A 394 -22.10 23.75 7.69
N SER A 395 -23.21 24.09 7.04
CA SER A 395 -23.63 23.51 5.78
C SER A 395 -22.49 23.62 4.77
N TYR A 396 -21.83 22.49 4.53
CA TYR A 396 -21.06 22.34 3.32
C TYR A 396 -22.09 22.17 2.21
N LYS A 397 -22.38 23.24 1.46
CA LYS A 397 -23.13 23.15 0.22
C LYS A 397 -22.17 22.63 -0.86
N PRO A 398 -22.31 21.39 -1.33
CA PRO A 398 -21.56 20.92 -2.48
C PRO A 398 -22.14 21.64 -3.71
N GLY A 399 -21.33 22.44 -4.41
CA GLY A 399 -21.73 23.09 -5.66
C GLY A 399 -21.78 24.63 -5.66
N GLU A 400 -21.42 25.32 -4.57
CA GLU A 400 -21.10 26.74 -4.65
C GLU A 400 -19.68 26.90 -5.24
N ASP A 401 -19.62 27.01 -6.57
CA ASP A 401 -18.43 27.41 -7.29
C ASP A 401 -18.10 28.87 -6.92
N ARG A 402 -17.22 29.06 -5.94
CA ARG A 402 -16.83 30.38 -5.42
C ARG A 402 -16.09 31.25 -6.45
N PHE A 403 -15.89 30.78 -7.69
CA PHE A 403 -15.22 31.53 -8.74
C PHE A 403 -16.14 32.43 -9.57
N GLU A 404 -17.46 32.22 -9.59
CA GLU A 404 -18.37 33.12 -10.33
C GLU A 404 -18.83 34.35 -9.53
N ALA A 405 -18.58 34.38 -8.21
CA ALA A 405 -19.01 35.49 -7.35
C ALA A 405 -18.05 36.70 -7.34
N ASN A 406 -16.86 36.58 -7.92
CA ASN A 406 -15.91 37.69 -8.05
C ASN A 406 -15.77 38.11 -9.52
N LYS A 407 -16.86 38.58 -10.11
CA LYS A 407 -16.73 39.57 -11.19
C LYS A 407 -16.30 40.88 -10.55
N PRO A 408 -15.20 41.53 -10.97
CA PRO A 408 -14.95 42.90 -10.59
C PRO A 408 -16.11 43.74 -11.11
N SER A 409 -16.79 44.45 -10.21
CA SER A 409 -17.73 45.49 -10.58
C SER A 409 -16.99 46.51 -11.44
N GLN A 410 -17.26 46.50 -12.74
CA GLN A 410 -16.82 47.56 -13.63
C GLN A 410 -17.57 48.84 -13.25
N GLY A 411 -16.80 49.87 -12.90
CA GLY A 411 -17.12 51.28 -13.16
C GLY A 411 -18.20 51.94 -12.30
N GLN A 412 -17.75 52.80 -11.38
CA GLN A 412 -18.18 54.20 -11.40
C GLN A 412 -16.93 55.09 -11.44
#